data_AF-A0A9D2QTH3-F1
#
_entry.id   AF-A0A9D2QTH3-F1
#
_cell.length_a   1.000
_cell.length_b   1.000
_cell.length_c   1.000
_cell.angle_alpha   90.00
_cell.angle_beta   90.00
_cell.angle_gamma   90.00
#
_symmetry.space_group_name_H-M   'P 1'
#
loop_
_entity.id
_entity.type
_entity.pdbx_description
1 polymer ?
#
loop_
_entity_poly.entity_id
_entity_poly.type
_entity_poly.pdbx_seq_one_letter_code
_entity_poly.pdbx_strand_id
1 'polypeptide(L)'
;IDGKTGEQLAFTNVFVLETDISVRDSVGHKEIDWDGGTDSVGHYVSNGGMQKITWSKESNNESSYLRFYDEAGQEISINRGKSYIAMNYKNQSVFE
;
A
#
# COMPACT_ATOMS: atom_id res chain seq x y z
N ILE A 1 -14.96 13.04 -2.51
CA ILE A 1 -15.75 13.48 -3.67
C ILE A 1 -14.79 14.06 -4.68
N ASP A 2 -14.84 13.63 -5.94
CA ASP A 2 -14.09 14.23 -7.02
C ASP A 2 -14.62 15.65 -7.26
N GLY A 3 -13.76 16.67 -7.09
CA GLY A 3 -14.15 18.07 -7.20
C GLY A 3 -14.58 18.50 -8.61
N LYS A 4 -14.27 17.70 -9.64
CA LYS A 4 -14.67 17.97 -11.03
C LYS A 4 -16.04 17.38 -11.36
N THR A 5 -16.35 16.19 -10.85
CA THR A 5 -17.60 15.47 -11.21
C THR A 5 -18.65 15.53 -10.11
N GLY A 6 -18.28 15.82 -8.86
CA GLY A 6 -19.18 15.74 -7.71
C GLY A 6 -19.47 14.31 -7.26
N GLU A 7 -18.85 13.30 -7.86
CA GLU A 7 -19.09 11.90 -7.55
C GLU A 7 -18.15 11.38 -6.45
N GLN A 8 -18.57 10.34 -5.73
CA GLN A 8 -17.70 9.62 -4.80
C GLN A 8 -16.69 8.77 -5.58
N LEU A 9 -15.42 8.83 -5.18
CA LEU A 9 -14.38 7.97 -5.74
C LEU A 9 -14.66 6.52 -5.33
N ALA A 10 -14.64 5.62 -6.32
CA ALA A 10 -14.82 4.19 -6.13
C ALA A 10 -13.62 3.43 -6.68
N PHE A 11 -13.15 2.44 -5.91
CA PHE A 11 -12.00 1.59 -6.23
C PHE A 11 -12.39 0.13 -6.06
N THR A 12 -11.85 -0.73 -6.94
CA THR A 12 -12.04 -2.18 -6.88
C THR A 12 -11.03 -2.82 -5.93
N ASN A 13 -9.85 -2.21 -5.85
CA ASN A 13 -8.72 -2.69 -5.07
C ASN A 13 -8.27 -1.58 -4.12
N VAL A 14 -8.07 -1.92 -2.86
CA VAL A 14 -7.47 -1.04 -1.86
C VAL A 14 -6.28 -1.75 -1.26
N PHE A 15 -5.12 -1.08 -1.28
CA PHE A 15 -3.90 -1.52 -0.64
C PHE A 15 -3.59 -0.59 0.52
N VAL A 16 -3.37 -1.14 1.71
CA VAL A 16 -2.82 -0.43 2.85
C VAL A 16 -1.45 -1.03 3.12
N LEU A 17 -0.41 -0.31 2.73
CA LEU A 17 0.99 -0.73 2.82
C LEU A 17 1.57 -0.15 4.11
N GLU A 18 2.02 -1.02 5.00
CA GLU A 18 2.66 -0.61 6.24
C GLU A 18 4.15 -0.47 6.03
N THR A 19 4.70 0.66 6.49
CA THR A 19 6.10 0.99 6.27
C THR A 19 6.65 1.86 7.39
N ASP A 20 7.98 1.99 7.41
CA ASP A 20 8.64 2.93 8.29
C ASP A 20 8.44 4.35 7.77
N ILE A 21 7.84 5.18 8.62
CA ILE A 21 7.63 6.60 8.36
C ILE A 21 8.25 7.36 9.52
N SER A 22 9.23 8.22 9.22
CA SER A 22 10.03 8.92 10.22
C SER A 22 10.13 10.42 9.89
N VAL A 23 10.60 11.22 10.85
CA VAL A 23 10.88 12.64 10.62
C VAL A 23 12.30 12.78 10.08
N ARG A 24 12.43 13.35 8.88
CA ARG A 24 13.71 13.50 8.19
C ARG A 24 14.52 14.70 8.67
N ASP A 25 13.86 15.79 9.03
CA ASP A 25 14.52 17.05 9.37
C ASP A 25 13.77 17.87 10.43
N SER A 26 14.43 18.91 10.93
CA SER A 26 13.93 19.78 12.00
C SER A 26 12.68 20.58 11.63
N VAL A 27 12.36 20.69 10.34
CA VAL A 27 11.14 21.35 9.85
C VAL A 27 9.95 20.39 9.87
N GLY A 28 10.21 19.08 9.98
CA GLY A 28 9.18 18.05 10.17
C GLY A 28 8.81 17.28 8.91
N HIS A 29 9.59 17.38 7.82
CA HIS A 29 9.36 16.56 6.63
C HIS A 29 9.42 15.08 7.00
N LYS A 30 8.60 14.28 6.30
CA LYS A 30 8.54 12.84 6.52
C LYS A 30 9.40 12.11 5.50
N GLU A 31 10.16 11.15 5.98
CA GLU A 31 10.78 10.12 5.19
C GLU A 31 9.89 8.87 5.27
N ILE A 32 9.66 8.24 4.13
CA ILE A 32 8.79 7.07 3.99
C ILE A 32 9.66 6.02 3.31
N ASP A 33 9.77 4.84 3.89
CA ASP A 33 10.32 3.70 3.18
C ASP A 33 9.33 3.26 2.10
N TRP A 34 9.66 3.58 0.85
CA TRP A 34 8.83 3.33 -0.33
C TRP A 34 9.33 2.12 -1.14
N ASP A 35 10.46 1.53 -0.74
CA ASP A 35 11.03 0.33 -1.34
C ASP A 35 10.46 -0.93 -0.66
N GLY A 36 10.19 -0.86 0.64
CA GLY A 36 9.67 -1.97 1.42
C GLY A 36 10.65 -3.16 1.48
N GLY A 37 10.13 -4.36 1.68
CA GLY A 37 10.97 -5.53 1.97
C GLY A 37 10.18 -6.79 2.23
N THR A 38 10.88 -7.91 2.43
CA THR A 38 10.22 -9.19 2.73
C THR A 38 9.48 -9.21 4.07
N ASP A 39 9.80 -8.27 4.96
CA ASP A 39 9.15 -8.03 6.24
C ASP A 39 8.11 -6.90 6.21
N SER A 40 7.97 -6.20 5.08
CA SER A 40 6.98 -5.14 4.92
C SER A 40 5.59 -5.71 4.71
N VAL A 41 4.73 -5.49 5.70
CA VAL A 41 3.35 -5.97 5.73
C VAL A 41 2.44 -5.00 4.97
N GLY A 42 1.39 -5.53 4.36
CA GLY A 42 0.28 -4.75 3.86
C GLY A 42 -1.02 -5.52 3.94
N HIS A 43 -2.10 -4.84 3.58
CA HIS A 43 -3.43 -5.41 3.49
C HIS A 43 -4.01 -5.09 2.12
N TYR A 44 -4.47 -6.13 1.43
CA TYR A 44 -5.17 -6.03 0.17
C TYR A 44 -6.66 -6.29 0.40
N VAL A 45 -7.50 -5.32 0.04
CA VAL A 45 -8.95 -5.40 0.16
C VAL A 45 -9.56 -5.32 -1.23
N SER A 46 -10.39 -6.30 -1.58
CA SER A 46 -11.12 -6.32 -2.84
C SER A 46 -12.35 -7.21 -2.76
N ASN A 47 -13.44 -6.82 -3.44
CA ASN A 47 -14.69 -7.57 -3.52
C ASN A 47 -15.25 -8.03 -2.16
N GLY A 48 -15.06 -7.23 -1.10
CA GLY A 48 -15.53 -7.54 0.26
C GLY A 48 -14.62 -8.48 1.05
N GLY A 49 -13.51 -8.95 0.47
CA GLY A 49 -12.49 -9.74 1.16
C GLY A 49 -11.27 -8.89 1.51
N MET A 50 -10.59 -9.27 2.59
CA MET A 50 -9.29 -8.73 3.00
C MET A 50 -8.27 -9.84 3.12
N GLN A 51 -7.08 -9.60 2.59
CA GLN A 51 -5.94 -10.50 2.63
C GLN A 51 -4.72 -9.74 3.16
N LYS A 52 -4.04 -10.34 4.14
CA LYS A 52 -2.71 -9.88 4.55
C LYS A 52 -1.70 -10.26 3.47
N ILE A 53 -0.84 -9.31 3.13
CA ILE A 53 0.20 -9.46 2.10
C ILE A 53 1.54 -8.98 2.62
N THR A 54 2.62 -9.37 1.95
CA THR A 54 3.88 -8.64 1.98
C THR A 54 4.06 -7.87 0.68
N TRP A 55 4.84 -6.80 0.71
CA TRP A 55 5.06 -5.97 -0.46
C TRP A 55 6.51 -5.50 -0.55
N SER A 56 7.00 -5.39 -1.77
CA SER A 56 8.36 -4.92 -2.03
C SER A 56 8.47 -4.29 -3.40
N LYS A 57 9.56 -3.55 -3.56
CA LYS A 57 9.96 -2.88 -4.78
C LYS A 57 11.49 -2.94 -4.88
N GLU A 58 12.02 -2.85 -6.11
CA GLU A 58 13.48 -2.85 -6.28
C GLU A 58 14.06 -1.59 -5.65
N SER A 59 15.02 -1.77 -4.74
CA SER A 59 15.56 -0.68 -3.96
C SER A 59 16.24 0.39 -4.82
N ASN A 60 15.96 1.66 -4.53
CA ASN A 60 16.47 2.83 -5.25
C ASN A 60 16.17 2.81 -6.76
N ASN A 61 15.07 2.18 -7.18
CA ASN A 61 14.63 2.18 -8.57
C ASN A 61 13.21 2.73 -8.67
N GLU A 62 13.06 4.01 -9.03
CA GLU A 62 11.77 4.69 -9.13
C GLU A 62 10.86 4.05 -10.19
N SER A 63 11.45 3.42 -11.21
CA SER A 63 10.71 2.83 -12.33
C SER A 63 10.25 1.39 -12.08
N SER A 64 10.71 0.74 -11.02
CA SER A 64 10.28 -0.64 -10.71
C SER A 64 8.82 -0.70 -10.24
N TYR A 65 8.21 -1.88 -10.29
CA TYR A 65 6.83 -2.06 -9.85
C TYR A 65 6.78 -2.49 -8.39
N LEU A 66 5.71 -2.08 -7.69
CA LEU A 66 5.32 -2.71 -6.44
C LEU A 66 4.88 -4.15 -6.74
N ARG A 67 5.44 -5.10 -5.98
CA ARG A 67 5.06 -6.50 -6.01
C ARG A 67 4.41 -6.86 -4.69
N PHE A 68 3.44 -7.76 -4.75
CA PHE A 68 2.65 -8.16 -3.60
C PHE A 68 2.63 -9.68 -3.50
N TYR A 69 2.83 -10.20 -2.30
CA TYR A 69 2.93 -11.62 -2.04
C TYR A 69 1.99 -12.04 -0.93
N ASP A 70 1.50 -13.28 -0.99
CA ASP A 70 0.74 -13.88 0.09
C ASP A 70 1.65 -14.34 1.24
N GLU A 71 1.05 -14.88 2.30
CA GLU A 71 1.78 -15.40 3.46
C GLU A 71 2.70 -16.59 3.12
N ALA A 72 2.49 -17.25 1.98
CA ALA A 72 3.34 -18.32 1.47
C ALA A 72 4.49 -17.79 0.59
N GLY A 73 4.58 -16.48 0.37
CA GLY A 73 5.59 -15.84 -0.48
C GLY A 73 5.29 -15.94 -1.98
N GLN A 74 4.08 -16.31 -2.38
CA GLN A 74 3.68 -16.37 -3.79
C GLN A 74 3.09 -15.03 -4.23
N GLU A 75 3.48 -14.58 -5.43
CA GLU A 75 3.00 -13.31 -5.98
C GLU A 75 1.49 -13.39 -6.26
N ILE A 76 0.73 -12.41 -5.75
CA ILE A 76 -0.73 -12.45 -5.83
C ILE A 76 -1.25 -11.81 -7.12
N SER A 77 -2.38 -12.32 -7.59
CA SER A 77 -3.14 -11.69 -8.68
C SER A 77 -4.12 -10.66 -8.12
N ILE A 78 -4.17 -9.48 -8.74
CA ILE A 78 -5.04 -8.38 -8.34
C ILE A 78 -6.29 -8.36 -9.24
N ASN A 79 -7.45 -8.01 -8.68
CA ASN A 79 -8.67 -7.90 -9.47
C ASN A 79 -8.59 -6.75 -10.48
N ARG A 80 -9.22 -6.93 -11.63
CA ARG A 80 -9.28 -5.89 -12.66
C ARG A 80 -10.14 -4.72 -12.19
N GLY A 81 -9.56 -3.53 -12.14
CA GLY A 81 -10.28 -2.32 -11.75
C GLY A 81 -9.34 -1.21 -11.28
N LYS A 82 -9.92 -0.13 -10.76
CA LYS A 82 -9.15 0.98 -10.18
C LYS A 82 -8.58 0.54 -8.84
N SER A 83 -7.32 0.91 -8.59
CA SER A 83 -6.63 0.62 -7.34
C SER A 83 -6.35 1.92 -6.57
N TYR A 84 -6.51 1.86 -5.26
CA TYR A 84 -6.07 2.88 -4.31
C TYR A 84 -4.95 2.28 -3.44
N ILE A 85 -3.89 3.04 -3.22
CA ILE A 85 -2.75 2.64 -2.39
C ILE A 85 -2.58 3.70 -1.31
N ALA A 86 -2.59 3.26 -0.05
CA ALA A 86 -2.27 4.07 1.11
C ALA A 86 -0.98 3.54 1.74
N MET A 87 -0.08 4.45 2.11
CA MET A 87 1.06 4.15 2.97
C MET A 87 0.68 4.48 4.42
N ASN A 88 0.95 3.59 5.36
CA ASN A 88 0.63 3.77 6.76
C ASN A 88 1.81 3.37 7.66
N TYR A 89 1.80 3.86 8.91
CA TYR A 89 2.76 3.42 9.92
C TYR A 89 2.56 1.93 10.24
N LYS A 90 3.67 1.23 10.50
CA LYS A 90 3.66 -0.16 10.97
C LYS A 90 2.74 -0.35 12.19
N ASN A 91 1.91 -1.38 12.14
CA ASN A 91 0.98 -1.79 13.20
C ASN A 91 -0.06 -0.74 13.59
N GLN A 92 -0.36 0.24 12.72
CA GLN A 92 -1.38 1.27 12.97
C GLN A 92 -2.60 1.16 12.04
N SER A 93 -2.67 0.12 11.20
CA SER A 93 -3.84 -0.13 10.36
C SER A 93 -4.95 -0.72 11.22
N VAL A 94 -6.08 -0.02 11.32
CA VAL A 94 -7.31 -0.51 11.96
C VAL A 94 -8.36 -0.70 10.87
N PHE A 95 -9.01 -1.85 10.89
CA PHE A 95 -10.08 -2.19 9.97
C PHE A 95 -11.35 -2.45 10.77
N GLU A 96 -12.42 -1.72 10.45
CA GLU A 96 -13.75 -1.83 11.08
C GLU A 96 -14.75 -2.54 10.17
#